data_AF-A0A924MH09-F1
#
_entry.id   AF-A0A924MH09-F1
#
_cell.length_a   1.000
_cell.length_b   1.000
_cell.length_c   1.000
_cell.angle_alpha   90.00
_cell.angle_beta   90.00
_cell.angle_gamma   90.00
#
_symmetry.space_group_name_H-M   'P 1'
#
loop_
_entity.id
_entity.type
_entity.pdbx_description
1 polymer ?
#
loop_
_entity_poly.entity_id
_entity_poly.type
_entity_poly.pdbx_seq_one_letter_code
_entity_poly.pdbx_strand_id
1 'polypeptide(L)'
;MITFDSYANGIYTSSIACQDFNQTKISSWKKNRTEIVDKTLRIKLMPGGVNQGFYPQFNIADGTSYEVTYEIKFAKGFDWRAGGKPRVGFGIEDVFAGGDPTNGNGGSARMMWNQTSSGKKIFKLYLYLTDMPGTGRYGTNIVNTADYLRDGSSLKDSYKKQPKV
;
A
#
# COMPACT_ATOMS: atom_id res chain seq x y z
N MET A 1 13.85 -4.42 10.84
CA MET A 1 12.58 -3.68 10.75
C MET A 1 12.93 -2.22 10.63
N ILE A 2 12.40 -1.51 9.63
CA ILE A 2 12.66 -0.06 9.49
C ILE A 2 11.80 0.66 10.53
N THR A 3 12.46 1.41 11.42
CA THR A 3 11.83 2.28 12.42
C THR A 3 12.35 3.69 12.20
N PHE A 4 11.47 4.69 12.24
CA PHE A 4 11.90 6.08 11.96
C PHE A 4 12.40 6.81 13.23
N ASP A 5 12.73 6.08 14.29
CA ASP A 5 13.10 6.60 15.61
C ASP A 5 14.40 7.43 15.59
N SER A 6 15.34 7.11 14.71
CA SER A 6 16.60 7.84 14.55
C SER A 6 16.47 9.14 13.77
N TYR A 7 15.36 9.34 13.05
CA TYR A 7 15.19 10.50 12.19
C TYR A 7 14.62 11.71 12.95
N ALA A 8 15.17 12.90 12.68
CA ALA A 8 14.57 14.16 13.08
C ALA A 8 13.33 14.46 12.21
N ASN A 9 12.44 15.33 12.70
CA ASN A 9 11.32 15.80 11.89
C ASN A 9 11.85 16.55 10.65
N GLY A 10 11.31 16.27 9.46
CA GLY A 10 11.78 16.90 8.23
C GLY A 10 11.49 16.09 6.96
N ILE A 11 11.95 16.60 5.82
CA ILE A 11 11.72 15.97 4.51
C ILE A 11 12.41 14.59 4.46
N TYR A 12 11.67 13.58 4.03
CA TYR A 12 12.19 12.22 3.84
C TYR A 12 12.43 11.96 2.34
N THR A 13 13.68 12.09 1.91
CA THR A 13 14.05 12.09 0.49
C THR A 13 14.14 10.68 -0.10
N SER A 14 14.18 10.58 -1.44
CA SER A 14 14.43 9.30 -2.11
C SER A 14 15.80 8.72 -1.80
N SER A 15 16.80 9.56 -1.49
CA SER A 15 18.13 9.09 -1.12
C SER A 15 18.13 8.46 0.27
N ILE A 16 17.41 9.04 1.22
CA ILE A 16 17.24 8.46 2.56
C ILE A 16 16.43 7.16 2.46
N ALA A 17 15.32 7.18 1.73
CA ALA A 17 14.54 5.97 1.47
C ALA A 17 15.39 4.87 0.80
N CYS A 18 16.22 5.21 -0.18
CA CYS A 18 17.12 4.24 -0.81
C CYS A 18 18.02 3.56 0.23
N GLN A 19 18.61 4.33 1.15
CA GLN A 19 19.45 3.79 2.23
C GLN A 19 18.67 2.88 3.18
N ASP A 20 17.49 3.32 3.66
CA ASP A 20 16.68 2.53 4.59
C ASP A 20 16.17 1.23 3.99
N PHE A 21 15.86 1.23 2.69
CA PHE A 21 15.34 0.07 1.96
C PHE A 21 16.47 -0.69 1.23
N ASN A 22 17.62 -0.86 1.89
CA ASN A 22 18.76 -1.69 1.44
C ASN A 22 19.35 -1.29 0.08
N GLN A 23 19.55 0.02 -0.14
CA GLN A 23 20.09 0.60 -1.38
C GLN A 23 19.30 0.24 -2.64
N THR A 24 18.03 -0.11 -2.47
CA THR A 24 17.15 -0.51 -3.56
C THR A 24 16.87 0.69 -4.47
N LYS A 25 16.88 0.46 -5.78
CA LYS A 25 16.40 1.45 -6.76
C LYS A 25 14.92 1.74 -6.52
N ILE A 26 14.59 3.00 -6.22
CA ILE A 26 13.23 3.46 -5.98
C ILE A 26 12.73 4.27 -7.18
N SER A 27 11.61 3.86 -7.77
CA SER A 27 10.95 4.64 -8.84
C SER A 27 9.93 5.63 -8.27
N SER A 28 9.63 6.69 -9.02
CA SER A 28 8.47 7.58 -8.79
C SER A 28 8.35 8.22 -7.39
N TRP A 29 9.46 8.38 -6.67
CA TRP A 29 9.46 9.06 -5.37
C TRP A 29 9.08 10.54 -5.50
N LYS A 30 8.21 11.04 -4.62
CA LYS A 30 7.75 12.44 -4.61
C LYS A 30 8.15 13.10 -3.29
N LYS A 31 9.31 13.78 -3.30
CA LYS A 31 9.89 14.43 -2.10
C LYS A 31 8.96 15.43 -1.43
N ASN A 32 8.09 16.09 -2.19
CA ASN A 32 7.11 17.07 -1.67
C ASN A 32 5.88 16.42 -1.00
N ARG A 33 5.91 15.10 -0.78
CA ARG A 33 4.82 14.33 -0.18
C ARG A 33 5.28 13.40 0.93
N THR A 34 6.54 13.48 1.32
CA THR A 34 7.17 12.55 2.26
C THR A 34 7.97 13.31 3.29
N GLU A 35 7.65 13.08 4.56
CA GLU A 35 8.32 13.71 5.69
C GLU A 35 8.28 12.80 6.91
N ILE A 36 9.29 12.89 7.76
CA ILE A 36 9.28 12.31 9.09
C ILE A 36 8.61 13.30 10.03
N VAL A 37 7.59 12.85 10.75
CA VAL A 37 6.92 13.60 11.82
C VAL A 37 6.71 12.65 12.98
N ASP A 38 7.22 13.04 14.15
CA ASP A 38 7.09 12.31 15.41
C ASP A 38 7.44 10.82 15.25
N LYS A 39 8.60 10.58 14.61
CA LYS A 39 9.15 9.23 14.35
C LYS A 39 8.26 8.35 13.48
N THR A 40 7.45 8.96 12.62
CA THR A 40 6.64 8.26 11.62
C THR A 40 6.85 8.85 10.23
N LEU A 41 6.86 8.00 9.20
CA LEU A 41 6.82 8.47 7.81
C LEU A 41 5.40 8.93 7.46
N ARG A 42 5.22 10.23 7.30
CA ARG A 42 3.97 10.85 6.84
C ARG A 42 3.98 10.98 5.32
N ILE A 43 2.91 10.50 4.70
CA ILE A 43 2.68 10.59 3.26
C ILE A 43 1.51 11.54 2.99
N LYS A 44 1.75 12.58 2.19
CA LYS A 44 0.72 13.54 1.78
C LYS A 44 0.01 13.10 0.50
N LEU A 45 -1.32 12.97 0.59
CA LEU A 45 -2.20 12.84 -0.57
C LEU A 45 -2.63 14.25 -1.01
N MET A 46 -2.33 14.63 -2.25
CA MET A 46 -2.68 15.96 -2.76
C MET A 46 -4.15 16.01 -3.18
N PRO A 47 -4.85 17.15 -3.01
CA PRO A 47 -6.18 17.35 -3.58
C PRO A 47 -6.12 17.34 -5.12
N GLY A 48 -7.22 17.01 -5.78
CA GLY A 48 -7.34 17.12 -7.25
C GLY A 48 -7.32 15.81 -8.06
N GLY A 49 -7.70 14.67 -7.46
CA GLY A 49 -8.13 13.48 -8.23
C GLY A 49 -7.23 12.24 -8.13
N VAL A 50 -7.72 11.13 -8.70
CA VAL A 50 -7.21 9.75 -8.51
C VAL A 50 -5.79 9.48 -9.06
N ASN A 51 -5.29 10.29 -9.98
CA ASN A 51 -3.98 10.10 -10.62
C ASN A 51 -2.84 10.86 -9.91
N GLN A 52 -3.16 11.63 -8.87
CA GLN A 52 -2.20 12.33 -8.03
C GLN A 52 -1.59 11.39 -6.98
N GLY A 53 -1.32 10.12 -7.30
CA GLY A 53 -0.78 9.15 -6.36
C GLY A 53 0.70 9.38 -5.98
N PHE A 54 1.19 8.70 -4.96
CA PHE A 54 2.60 8.58 -4.58
C PHE A 54 2.98 7.09 -4.54
N TYR A 55 3.31 6.43 -5.65
CA TYR A 55 3.51 4.98 -5.73
C TYR A 55 4.99 4.64 -5.91
N PRO A 56 5.84 4.74 -4.87
CA PRO A 56 7.19 4.24 -5.01
C PRO A 56 7.17 2.72 -5.19
N GLN A 57 7.97 2.21 -6.12
CA GLN A 57 8.24 0.79 -6.25
C GLN A 57 9.68 0.54 -5.83
N PHE A 58 9.87 -0.54 -5.08
CA PHE A 58 11.16 -0.99 -4.56
C PHE A 58 11.45 -2.33 -5.22
N ASN A 59 12.57 -2.43 -5.92
CA ASN A 59 13.04 -3.71 -6.44
C ASN A 59 13.68 -4.54 -5.32
N ILE A 60 13.00 -5.59 -4.87
CA ILE A 60 13.56 -6.54 -3.91
C ILE A 60 14.18 -7.73 -4.65
N ALA A 61 14.97 -8.55 -3.96
CA ALA A 61 15.46 -9.79 -4.55
C ALA A 61 14.28 -10.70 -4.95
N ASP A 62 14.47 -11.55 -5.95
CA ASP A 62 13.42 -12.48 -6.35
C ASP A 62 13.25 -13.58 -5.30
N GLY A 63 12.00 -14.02 -5.11
CA GLY A 63 11.68 -15.02 -4.10
C GLY A 63 10.25 -15.53 -4.26
N THR A 64 10.03 -16.77 -3.84
CA THR A 64 8.73 -17.45 -3.97
C THR A 64 7.78 -17.17 -2.80
N SER A 65 8.29 -16.55 -1.73
CA SER A 65 7.51 -16.14 -0.56
C SER A 65 8.09 -14.88 0.08
N TYR A 66 7.19 -14.00 0.50
CA TYR A 66 7.52 -12.77 1.23
C TYR A 66 6.44 -12.48 2.27
N GLU A 67 6.87 -11.83 3.36
CA GLU A 67 5.99 -11.29 4.39
C GLU A 67 6.40 -9.84 4.65
N VAL A 68 5.40 -9.00 4.91
CA VAL A 68 5.60 -7.62 5.37
C VAL A 68 4.64 -7.34 6.51
N THR A 69 5.17 -6.71 7.54
CA THR A 69 4.41 -6.19 8.69
C THR A 69 4.70 -4.71 8.81
N TYR A 70 3.65 -3.92 9.01
CA TYR A 70 3.75 -2.47 9.07
C TYR A 70 2.59 -1.88 9.88
N GLU A 71 2.75 -0.62 10.28
CA GLU A 71 1.71 0.13 10.98
C GLU A 71 1.23 1.29 10.10
N ILE A 72 -0.08 1.49 10.04
CA ILE A 72 -0.69 2.65 9.38
C ILE A 72 -1.57 3.40 10.36
N LYS A 73 -1.47 4.73 10.29
CA LYS A 73 -2.38 5.65 10.95
C LYS A 73 -2.87 6.68 9.94
N PHE A 74 -4.18 6.88 9.91
CA PHE A 74 -4.77 8.01 9.18
C PHE A 74 -4.78 9.25 10.08
N ALA A 75 -4.49 10.41 9.50
CA ALA A 75 -4.44 11.66 10.23
C ALA A 75 -5.83 12.05 10.75
N LYS A 76 -5.89 12.73 11.90
CA LYS A 76 -7.14 13.28 12.43
C LYS A 76 -7.82 14.17 11.38
N GLY A 77 -9.08 13.91 11.09
CA GLY A 77 -9.84 14.60 10.05
C GLY A 77 -9.54 14.12 8.63
N PHE A 78 -8.95 12.94 8.43
CA PHE A 78 -8.70 12.39 7.10
C PHE A 78 -10.00 12.29 6.29
N ASP A 79 -9.98 12.84 5.08
CA ASP A 79 -11.09 12.78 4.13
C ASP A 79 -11.09 11.43 3.40
N TRP A 80 -11.95 10.52 3.86
CA TRP A 80 -11.97 9.12 3.43
C TRP A 80 -12.41 8.93 1.97
N ARG A 81 -13.26 9.83 1.46
CA ARG A 81 -13.91 9.76 0.13
C ARG A 81 -14.35 8.31 -0.20
N ALA A 82 -14.21 7.90 -1.46
CA ALA A 82 -14.59 6.57 -1.92
C ALA A 82 -13.55 5.48 -1.60
N GLY A 83 -12.31 5.86 -1.26
CA GLY A 83 -11.24 4.89 -1.00
C GLY A 83 -9.90 5.23 -1.65
N GLY A 84 -8.94 4.34 -1.45
CA GLY A 84 -7.59 4.44 -1.99
C GLY A 84 -6.71 3.26 -1.56
N LYS A 85 -5.42 3.31 -1.91
CA LYS A 85 -4.46 2.23 -1.62
C LYS A 85 -3.50 2.67 -0.50
N PRO A 86 -3.51 2.05 0.70
CA PRO A 86 -2.35 2.06 1.58
C PRO A 86 -1.21 1.32 0.85
N ARG A 87 -0.04 1.92 0.76
CA ARG A 87 0.91 1.63 -0.33
C ARG A 87 1.87 0.48 -0.08
N VAL A 88 1.56 -0.38 0.89
CA VAL A 88 2.36 -1.57 1.17
C VAL A 88 1.71 -2.76 0.47
N GLY A 89 2.50 -3.50 -0.30
CA GLY A 89 2.08 -4.66 -1.07
C GLY A 89 3.20 -5.18 -1.95
N PHE A 90 2.92 -6.26 -2.68
CA PHE A 90 3.89 -6.93 -3.55
C PHE A 90 3.44 -6.90 -5.01
N GLY A 91 4.40 -6.69 -5.90
CA GLY A 91 4.29 -7.08 -7.31
C GLY A 91 4.83 -8.51 -7.48
N ILE A 92 4.27 -9.25 -8.44
CA ILE A 92 4.71 -10.60 -8.78
C ILE A 92 4.98 -10.58 -10.28
N GLU A 93 6.24 -10.75 -10.69
CA GLU A 93 6.65 -10.63 -12.10
C GLU A 93 6.11 -9.32 -12.73
N ASP A 94 5.33 -9.43 -13.80
CA ASP A 94 4.61 -8.31 -14.39
C ASP A 94 3.57 -7.72 -13.41
N VAL A 95 3.76 -6.45 -13.04
CA VAL A 95 2.94 -5.80 -12.00
C VAL A 95 1.65 -5.23 -12.58
N PHE A 96 0.59 -6.04 -12.63
CA PHE A 96 -0.73 -5.64 -13.11
C PHE A 96 -1.51 -4.74 -12.13
N ALA A 97 -2.13 -3.66 -12.66
CA ALA A 97 -2.93 -2.69 -11.90
C ALA A 97 -3.82 -1.82 -12.81
N GLY A 98 -4.70 -1.01 -12.21
CA GLY A 98 -5.23 0.19 -12.89
C GLY A 98 -6.23 -0.05 -14.01
N GLY A 99 -6.94 -1.18 -14.00
CA GLY A 99 -7.86 -1.56 -15.08
C GLY A 99 -7.26 -2.56 -16.07
N ASP A 100 -5.98 -2.89 -15.90
CA ASP A 100 -5.26 -3.87 -16.71
C ASP A 100 -5.32 -5.25 -16.06
N PRO A 101 -6.15 -6.18 -16.57
CA PRO A 101 -6.24 -7.54 -16.04
C PRO A 101 -4.94 -8.31 -16.29
N THR A 102 -4.59 -9.25 -15.40
CA THR A 102 -3.42 -10.11 -15.66
C THR A 102 -3.64 -10.99 -16.90
N ASN A 103 -2.56 -11.25 -17.63
CA ASN A 103 -2.49 -12.19 -18.74
C ASN A 103 -1.92 -13.57 -18.31
N GLY A 104 -1.69 -13.77 -17.00
CA GLY A 104 -1.08 -14.99 -16.45
C GLY A 104 0.43 -14.87 -16.18
N ASN A 105 1.10 -13.83 -16.66
CA ASN A 105 2.55 -13.63 -16.47
C ASN A 105 2.91 -12.84 -15.21
N GLY A 106 1.94 -12.54 -14.35
CA GLY A 106 2.21 -11.76 -13.15
C GLY A 106 0.96 -11.31 -12.40
N GLY A 107 1.16 -10.45 -11.40
CA GLY A 107 0.08 -9.97 -10.56
C GLY A 107 0.52 -8.94 -9.52
N SER A 108 -0.42 -8.62 -8.63
CA SER A 108 -0.11 -7.78 -7.47
C SER A 108 -0.99 -8.11 -6.28
N ALA A 109 -0.39 -8.10 -5.10
CA ALA A 109 -1.08 -8.25 -3.83
C ALA A 109 -0.97 -6.95 -3.04
N ARG A 110 -2.09 -6.23 -2.92
CA ARG A 110 -2.14 -4.91 -2.27
C ARG A 110 -3.35 -4.83 -1.35
N MET A 111 -3.37 -3.81 -0.51
CA MET A 111 -4.54 -3.44 0.27
C MET A 111 -5.20 -2.18 -0.30
N MET A 112 -6.46 -1.98 0.05
CA MET A 112 -7.24 -0.79 -0.20
C MET A 112 -8.02 -0.39 1.06
N TRP A 113 -8.13 0.91 1.32
CA TRP A 113 -9.20 1.42 2.18
C TRP A 113 -10.41 1.76 1.33
N ASN A 114 -11.60 1.62 1.91
CA ASN A 114 -12.86 1.96 1.27
C ASN A 114 -13.83 2.51 2.32
N GLN A 115 -14.77 3.35 1.90
CA GLN A 115 -15.94 3.74 2.67
C GLN A 115 -17.18 3.08 2.06
N THR A 116 -17.83 2.21 2.83
CA THR A 116 -19.08 1.55 2.38
C THR A 116 -20.20 2.56 2.17
N SER A 117 -21.27 2.15 1.49
CA SER A 117 -22.50 2.94 1.37
C SER A 117 -23.11 3.33 2.72
N SER A 118 -22.89 2.52 3.76
CA SER A 118 -23.28 2.80 5.15
C SER A 118 -22.29 3.70 5.92
N GLY A 119 -21.25 4.22 5.26
CA GLY A 119 -20.24 5.09 5.87
C GLY A 119 -19.16 4.37 6.67
N LYS A 120 -19.13 3.04 6.68
CA LYS A 120 -18.11 2.26 7.40
C LYS A 120 -16.78 2.32 6.64
N LYS A 121 -15.71 2.58 7.38
CA LYS A 121 -14.34 2.65 6.85
C LYS A 121 -13.66 1.30 7.07
N ILE A 122 -13.17 0.70 6.01
CA ILE A 122 -12.68 -0.67 6.03
C ILE A 122 -11.40 -0.84 5.22
N PHE A 123 -10.55 -1.78 5.62
CA PHE A 123 -9.53 -2.34 4.75
C PHE A 123 -10.02 -3.57 3.99
N LYS A 124 -9.49 -3.75 2.78
CA LYS A 124 -9.75 -4.88 1.89
C LYS A 124 -8.47 -5.27 1.16
N LEU A 125 -8.24 -6.57 1.02
CA LEU A 125 -7.27 -7.09 0.06
C LEU A 125 -7.74 -6.79 -1.37
N TYR A 126 -6.81 -6.38 -2.22
CA TYR A 126 -7.04 -5.98 -3.60
C TYR A 126 -6.00 -6.64 -4.50
N LEU A 127 -6.38 -7.77 -5.09
CA LEU A 127 -5.46 -8.69 -5.74
C LEU A 127 -5.64 -8.74 -7.25
N TYR A 128 -4.53 -8.77 -7.97
CA TYR A 128 -4.46 -9.20 -9.37
C TYR A 128 -3.78 -10.57 -9.37
N LEU A 129 -4.50 -11.59 -9.82
CA LEU A 129 -4.09 -12.99 -9.79
C LEU A 129 -4.58 -13.69 -11.06
N THR A 130 -3.85 -14.73 -11.48
CA THR A 130 -4.22 -15.56 -12.62
C THR A 130 -5.64 -16.10 -12.44
N ASP A 131 -6.43 -16.08 -13.51
CA ASP A 131 -7.85 -16.50 -13.51
C ASP A 131 -8.75 -15.70 -12.56
N MET A 132 -8.43 -14.41 -12.33
CA MET A 132 -9.36 -13.55 -11.60
C MET A 132 -10.73 -13.52 -12.30
N PRO A 133 -11.86 -13.49 -11.55
CA PRO A 133 -13.20 -13.64 -12.10
C PRO A 133 -13.44 -12.76 -13.33
N GLY A 134 -13.72 -13.41 -14.47
CA GLY A 134 -13.51 -12.92 -15.84
C GLY A 134 -14.31 -11.69 -16.31
N THR A 135 -14.99 -10.98 -15.41
CA THR A 135 -15.63 -9.68 -15.71
C THR A 135 -14.95 -8.50 -15.02
N GLY A 136 -14.02 -8.75 -14.09
CA GLY A 136 -13.33 -7.70 -13.35
C GLY A 136 -12.10 -7.19 -14.09
N ARG A 137 -12.16 -6.01 -14.72
CA ARG A 137 -10.95 -5.27 -15.16
C ARG A 137 -10.05 -4.83 -13.99
N TYR A 138 -10.54 -5.01 -12.77
CA TYR A 138 -10.00 -4.43 -11.55
C TYR A 138 -9.68 -5.54 -10.54
N GLY A 139 -8.81 -5.22 -9.58
CA GLY A 139 -8.39 -6.17 -8.55
C GLY A 139 -9.56 -6.79 -7.80
N THR A 140 -9.43 -8.07 -7.50
CA THR A 140 -10.43 -8.88 -6.81
C THR A 140 -10.26 -8.74 -5.29
N ASN A 141 -11.39 -8.59 -4.58
CA ASN A 141 -11.42 -8.69 -3.14
C ASN A 141 -11.75 -10.14 -2.77
N ILE A 142 -10.77 -10.87 -2.22
CA ILE A 142 -10.94 -12.30 -1.89
C ILE A 142 -11.36 -12.54 -0.44
N VAL A 143 -11.42 -11.48 0.38
CA VAL A 143 -11.79 -11.55 1.80
C VAL A 143 -12.84 -10.47 2.10
N ASN A 144 -13.97 -10.88 2.68
CA ASN A 144 -15.05 -10.00 3.12
C ASN A 144 -14.91 -9.54 4.58
N THR A 145 -13.95 -10.09 5.34
CA THR A 145 -13.64 -9.58 6.68
C THR A 145 -12.91 -8.25 6.53
N ALA A 146 -13.55 -7.22 7.07
CA ALA A 146 -13.05 -5.86 7.07
C ALA A 146 -12.45 -5.56 8.44
N ASP A 147 -11.18 -5.20 8.48
CA ASP A 147 -10.65 -4.47 9.64
C ASP A 147 -11.29 -3.07 9.66
N TYR A 148 -11.89 -2.73 10.80
CA TYR A 148 -12.58 -1.47 10.98
C TYR A 148 -11.60 -0.34 11.23
N LEU A 149 -11.62 0.66 10.34
CA LEU A 149 -10.76 1.84 10.44
C LEU A 149 -11.42 2.90 11.33
N ARG A 150 -10.70 3.36 12.35
CA ARG A 150 -11.04 4.56 13.11
C ARG A 150 -10.00 5.64 12.84
N ASP A 151 -10.43 6.89 12.94
CA ASP A 151 -9.50 8.02 12.82
C ASP A 151 -8.64 8.10 14.09
N GLY A 152 -7.36 8.44 13.94
CA GLY A 152 -6.40 8.52 15.03
C GLY A 152 -5.92 7.17 15.59
N SER A 153 -6.49 6.04 15.17
CA SER A 153 -6.01 4.70 15.55
C SER A 153 -4.88 4.24 14.65
N SER A 154 -3.86 3.63 15.26
CA SER A 154 -2.90 2.79 14.55
C SER A 154 -3.52 1.42 14.31
N LEU A 155 -3.29 0.86 13.13
CA LEU A 155 -3.52 -0.55 12.86
C LEU A 155 -2.17 -1.19 12.57
N LYS A 156 -1.88 -2.26 13.30
CA LYS A 156 -0.80 -3.19 12.96
C LYS A 156 -1.41 -4.21 12.02
N ASP A 157 -0.91 -4.31 10.79
CA ASP A 157 -1.35 -5.32 9.84
C ASP A 157 -0.17 -6.21 9.45
N SER A 158 -0.43 -7.51 9.29
CA SER A 158 0.56 -8.53 8.96
C SER A 158 -0.02 -9.51 7.95
N TYR A 159 0.60 -9.65 6.78
CA TYR A 159 0.16 -10.63 5.78
C TYR A 159 0.87 -11.96 5.94
N LYS A 160 0.11 -13.01 6.28
CA LYS A 160 0.57 -14.40 6.20
C LYS A 160 -0.20 -15.13 5.11
N LYS A 161 0.51 -15.68 4.12
CA LYS A 161 -0.08 -16.66 3.20
C LYS A 161 -0.30 -17.96 3.98
N GLN A 162 -1.54 -18.37 4.16
CA GLN A 162 -1.84 -19.73 4.62
C GLN A 162 -1.33 -20.73 3.57
N PRO A 163 -0.62 -21.81 3.94
CA PRO A 163 -0.27 -22.87 3.01
C PRO A 163 -1.57 -23.51 2.47
N LYS A 164 -1.58 -23.91 1.20
CA LYS A 164 -2.63 -24.80 0.71
C LYS A 164 -2.48 -26.15 1.44
N VAL A 165 -3.58 -26.63 1.99
CA VAL A 165 -3.77 -28.05 2.37
C VAL A 165 -3.73 -28.89 1.10
#